data_AF-A0A954FZV3-F1
#
_entry.id   AF-A0A954FZV3-F1
#
_cell.length_a   1.000
_cell.length_b   1.000
_cell.length_c   1.000
_cell.angle_alpha   90.00
_cell.angle_beta   90.00
_cell.angle_gamma   90.00
#
_symmetry.space_group_name_H-M   'P 1'
#
loop_
_entity.id
_entity.type
_entity.pdbx_description
1 polymer ?
#
loop_
_entity_poly.entity_id
_entity_poly.type
_entity_poly.pdbx_seq_one_letter_code
_entity_poly.pdbx_strand_id
1 'polypeptide(L)'
;RAEVLPLIVTVMVFAIVYDQMMAILTALSLALVLCLSTGGSLGHFVVLMSVSSVAVTSLGTISSRSTLIKLGFGMGLTYFLVYWGINLIHSQEFSSGFLNQRVLWESLQGAGWCLAAGYLVAGSLPFIESLFGVVTDISLLEMSNVSHPLLQELVRRAPGTYNHSISMATIGEAAADKIGANGLLVRVAAYYHDIGKMLKPQYFIENMVVGSESLHDNLAPAMSTLIIIGHVKDGVDLARQHNLPQPIIDFIEQHHGTTLVEYFFREAEKLADLSPDHKTDAEESSFRYPGPKPQTREAGVMMLADAVESASRTLSDPTPKRIKSLVHSLVMKRLLDGQFNECSLTLSEINVVEESLVKSLIGIYHGRIKYPEERSA
;
A
#
# COMPACT_ATOMS: atom_id res chain seq x y z
N ARG A 1 -32.06 -7.37 -21.22
CA ARG A 1 -32.24 -7.94 -19.87
C ARG A 1 -31.46 -7.07 -18.89
N ALA A 2 -32.16 -6.28 -18.08
CA ALA A 2 -31.56 -5.25 -17.24
C ALA A 2 -30.86 -5.83 -15.99
N GLU A 3 -31.17 -7.07 -15.63
CA GLU A 3 -30.58 -7.82 -14.51
C GLU A 3 -29.07 -8.05 -14.63
N VAL A 4 -28.50 -7.93 -15.84
CA VAL A 4 -27.06 -8.00 -16.12
C VAL A 4 -26.31 -6.85 -15.43
N LEU A 5 -26.92 -5.66 -15.37
CA LEU A 5 -26.32 -4.47 -14.79
C LEU A 5 -26.02 -4.64 -13.28
N PRO A 6 -27.00 -4.92 -12.41
CA PRO A 6 -26.74 -5.08 -10.97
C PRO A 6 -25.82 -6.26 -10.66
N LEU A 7 -25.87 -7.36 -11.45
CA LEU A 7 -24.94 -8.48 -11.30
C LEU A 7 -23.50 -8.01 -11.50
N ILE A 8 -23.19 -7.41 -12.66
CA ILE A 8 -21.82 -7.01 -13.01
C ILE A 8 -21.32 -5.95 -12.03
N VAL A 9 -22.14 -4.94 -11.70
CA VAL A 9 -21.75 -3.92 -10.72
C VAL A 9 -21.39 -4.56 -9.38
N THR A 10 -22.19 -5.50 -8.89
CA THR A 10 -21.91 -6.19 -7.62
C THR A 10 -20.62 -7.00 -7.71
N VAL A 11 -20.42 -7.78 -8.77
CA VAL A 11 -19.20 -8.57 -8.97
C VAL A 11 -17.96 -7.68 -9.06
N MET A 12 -18.04 -6.56 -9.78
CA MET A 12 -16.94 -5.59 -9.86
C MET A 12 -16.63 -4.97 -8.50
N VAL A 13 -17.64 -4.55 -7.73
CA VAL A 13 -17.44 -4.00 -6.38
C VAL A 13 -16.76 -5.03 -5.47
N PHE A 14 -17.20 -6.29 -5.47
CA PHE A 14 -16.58 -7.33 -4.66
C PHE A 14 -15.14 -7.62 -5.09
N ALA A 15 -14.84 -7.57 -6.39
CA ALA A 15 -13.48 -7.72 -6.89
C ALA A 15 -12.56 -6.56 -6.49
N ILE A 16 -13.10 -5.34 -6.36
CA ILE A 16 -12.35 -4.15 -5.92
C ILE A 16 -12.09 -4.19 -4.42
N VAL A 17 -13.09 -4.58 -3.63
CA VAL A 17 -13.07 -4.44 -2.16
C VAL A 17 -12.37 -5.61 -1.48
N TYR A 18 -12.57 -6.83 -1.97
CA TYR A 18 -12.09 -8.04 -1.32
C TYR A 18 -10.98 -8.68 -2.15
N ASP A 19 -11.31 -9.74 -2.89
CA ASP A 19 -10.39 -10.44 -3.76
C ASP A 19 -11.14 -11.05 -4.95
N GLN A 20 -10.37 -11.61 -5.88
CA GLN A 20 -10.91 -12.28 -7.05
C GLN A 20 -11.73 -13.53 -6.69
N MET A 21 -11.41 -14.21 -5.59
CA MET A 21 -12.08 -15.45 -5.19
C MET A 21 -13.51 -15.16 -4.72
N MET A 22 -13.67 -14.20 -3.81
CA MET A 22 -14.95 -13.72 -3.32
C MET A 22 -15.80 -13.15 -4.45
N ALA A 23 -15.20 -12.45 -5.40
CA ALA A 23 -15.90 -11.94 -6.57
C ALA A 23 -16.45 -13.07 -7.47
N ILE A 24 -15.67 -14.13 -7.72
CA ILE A 24 -16.12 -15.31 -8.50
C ILE A 24 -17.23 -16.06 -7.76
N LEU A 25 -17.12 -16.25 -6.45
CA LEU A 25 -18.15 -16.90 -5.64
C LEU A 25 -19.46 -16.10 -5.64
N THR A 26 -19.34 -14.77 -5.57
CA THR A 26 -20.48 -13.84 -5.66
C THR A 26 -21.11 -13.88 -7.06
N ALA A 27 -20.29 -13.93 -8.11
CA ALA A 27 -20.76 -14.08 -9.48
C ALA A 27 -21.54 -15.39 -9.67
N LEU A 28 -20.99 -16.51 -9.19
CA LEU A 28 -21.61 -17.83 -9.29
C LEU A 28 -22.96 -17.88 -8.59
N SER A 29 -23.01 -17.42 -7.33
CA SER A 29 -24.23 -17.43 -6.52
C SER A 29 -25.32 -16.54 -7.13
N LEU A 30 -25.00 -15.30 -7.52
CA LEU A 30 -25.96 -14.39 -8.13
C LEU A 30 -26.42 -14.86 -9.51
N ALA A 31 -25.52 -15.39 -10.35
CA ALA A 31 -25.89 -15.95 -11.65
C ALA A 31 -26.85 -17.14 -11.51
N LEU A 32 -26.63 -18.04 -10.53
CA LEU A 32 -27.55 -19.14 -10.24
C LEU A 32 -28.93 -18.62 -9.80
N VAL A 33 -28.97 -17.68 -8.86
CA VAL A 33 -30.24 -17.10 -8.37
C VAL A 33 -31.00 -16.40 -9.50
N LEU A 34 -30.32 -15.62 -10.34
CA LEU A 34 -30.95 -14.94 -11.48
C LEU A 34 -31.48 -15.94 -12.52
N CYS A 35 -30.73 -17.00 -12.83
CA CYS A 35 -31.19 -18.04 -13.75
C CYS A 35 -32.39 -18.81 -13.19
N LEU A 36 -32.39 -19.19 -11.92
CA LEU A 36 -33.50 -19.93 -11.31
C LEU A 36 -34.77 -19.05 -11.18
N SER A 37 -34.62 -17.79 -10.77
CA SER A 37 -35.75 -16.89 -10.55
C SER A 37 -36.42 -16.42 -11.84
N THR A 38 -35.64 -16.20 -12.91
CA THR A 38 -36.17 -15.74 -14.21
C THR A 38 -36.56 -16.88 -15.15
N GLY A 39 -36.40 -18.13 -14.71
CA GLY A 39 -36.57 -19.31 -15.58
C GLY A 39 -35.57 -19.33 -16.74
N GLY A 40 -34.38 -18.77 -16.54
CA GLY A 40 -33.33 -18.67 -17.54
C GLY A 40 -32.78 -20.04 -17.94
N SER A 41 -32.42 -20.19 -19.22
CA SER A 41 -31.78 -21.41 -19.72
C SER A 41 -30.33 -21.53 -19.22
N LEU A 42 -29.76 -22.73 -19.31
CA LEU A 42 -28.34 -22.97 -19.07
C LEU A 42 -27.46 -22.03 -19.93
N GLY A 43 -27.91 -21.69 -21.14
CA GLY A 43 -27.22 -20.72 -21.99
C GLY A 43 -27.14 -19.32 -21.36
N HIS A 44 -28.20 -18.85 -20.70
CA HIS A 44 -28.16 -17.56 -20.00
C HIS A 44 -27.15 -17.58 -18.84
N PHE A 45 -27.09 -18.69 -18.09
CA PHE A 45 -26.10 -18.88 -17.03
C PHE A 45 -24.66 -18.77 -17.56
N VAL A 46 -24.37 -19.43 -18.68
CA VAL A 46 -23.05 -19.38 -19.34
C VAL A 46 -22.69 -17.95 -19.74
N VAL A 47 -23.63 -17.16 -20.23
CA VAL A 47 -23.40 -15.74 -20.57
C VAL A 47 -23.03 -14.94 -19.32
N LEU A 48 -23.82 -15.04 -18.25
CA LEU A 48 -23.59 -14.31 -17.01
C LEU A 48 -22.24 -14.65 -16.38
N MET A 49 -21.88 -15.95 -16.35
CA MET A 49 -20.59 -16.39 -15.84
C MET A 49 -19.43 -15.95 -16.73
N SER A 50 -19.58 -16.02 -18.06
CA SER A 50 -18.52 -15.61 -19.00
C SER A 50 -18.18 -14.12 -18.85
N VAL A 51 -19.20 -13.27 -18.71
CA VAL A 51 -19.01 -11.83 -18.51
C VAL A 51 -18.42 -11.54 -17.14
N SER A 52 -18.90 -12.21 -16.08
CA SER A 52 -18.36 -12.06 -14.73
C SER A 52 -16.90 -12.51 -14.63
N SER A 53 -16.51 -13.58 -15.32
CA SER A 53 -15.12 -14.04 -15.39
C SER A 53 -14.21 -13.00 -16.03
N VAL A 54 -14.66 -12.34 -17.11
CA VAL A 54 -13.91 -11.23 -17.73
C VAL A 54 -13.77 -10.06 -16.75
N ALA A 55 -14.84 -9.72 -16.03
CA ALA A 55 -14.82 -8.69 -14.99
C ALA A 55 -13.73 -8.98 -13.94
N VAL A 56 -13.76 -10.17 -13.33
CA VAL A 56 -12.88 -10.51 -12.21
C VAL A 56 -11.41 -10.64 -12.64
N THR A 57 -11.14 -11.35 -13.73
CA THR A 57 -9.76 -11.58 -14.19
C THR A 57 -9.06 -10.30 -14.63
N SER A 58 -9.82 -9.31 -15.10
CA SER A 58 -9.26 -8.04 -15.57
C SER A 58 -9.13 -6.98 -14.48
N LEU A 59 -9.69 -7.20 -13.28
CA LEU A 59 -9.68 -6.25 -12.15
C LEU A 59 -8.48 -6.42 -11.21
N GLY A 60 -7.47 -7.24 -11.57
CA GLY A 60 -6.31 -7.49 -10.71
C GLY A 60 -5.54 -6.24 -10.28
N THR A 61 -5.40 -5.23 -11.14
CA THR A 61 -4.79 -3.93 -10.79
C THR A 61 -5.52 -2.79 -11.51
N ILE A 62 -6.20 -1.93 -10.76
CA ILE A 62 -7.04 -0.85 -11.31
C ILE A 62 -6.21 0.42 -11.40
N SER A 63 -5.38 0.47 -12.43
CA SER A 63 -4.43 1.57 -12.64
C SER A 63 -5.06 2.88 -13.12
N SER A 64 -6.30 2.87 -13.64
CA SER A 64 -6.96 4.08 -14.13
C SER A 64 -8.48 3.93 -14.27
N ARG A 65 -9.23 5.04 -14.22
CA ARG A 65 -10.67 5.03 -14.54
C ARG A 65 -10.94 4.53 -15.96
N SER A 66 -9.99 4.76 -16.88
CA SER A 66 -10.07 4.24 -18.25
C SER A 66 -10.01 2.71 -18.31
N THR A 67 -9.34 2.07 -17.35
CA THR A 67 -9.26 0.60 -17.23
C THR A 67 -10.65 0.02 -16.97
N LEU A 68 -11.43 0.63 -16.08
CA LEU A 68 -12.82 0.22 -15.78
C LEU A 68 -13.76 0.40 -16.99
N ILE A 69 -13.57 1.47 -17.76
CA ILE A 69 -14.35 1.70 -18.99
C ILE A 69 -13.98 0.67 -20.07
N LYS A 70 -12.68 0.42 -20.30
CA LYS A 70 -12.19 -0.61 -21.23
C LYS A 70 -12.68 -2.00 -20.84
N LEU A 71 -12.75 -2.28 -19.54
CA LEU A 71 -13.34 -3.50 -19.02
C LEU A 71 -14.83 -3.60 -19.35
N GLY A 72 -15.59 -2.51 -19.22
CA GLY A 72 -16.96 -2.41 -19.72
C GLY A 72 -17.09 -2.83 -21.19
N PHE A 73 -16.17 -2.39 -22.04
CA PHE A 73 -16.13 -2.80 -23.46
C PHE A 73 -15.80 -4.28 -23.63
N GLY A 74 -14.80 -4.80 -22.91
CA GLY A 74 -14.45 -6.23 -22.93
C GLY A 74 -15.62 -7.12 -22.52
N MET A 75 -16.27 -6.78 -21.39
CA MET A 75 -17.48 -7.46 -20.92
C MET A 75 -18.63 -7.38 -21.92
N GLY A 76 -18.83 -6.23 -22.57
CA GLY A 76 -19.86 -6.06 -23.58
C GLY A 76 -19.62 -6.90 -24.83
N LEU A 77 -18.38 -6.96 -25.30
CA LEU A 77 -17.99 -7.81 -26.42
C LEU A 77 -18.18 -9.30 -26.09
N THR A 78 -17.77 -9.73 -24.89
CA THR A 78 -17.99 -11.11 -24.43
C THR A 78 -19.47 -11.44 -24.33
N TYR A 79 -20.29 -10.54 -23.77
CA TYR A 79 -21.74 -10.73 -23.73
C TYR A 79 -22.29 -10.94 -25.14
N PHE A 80 -21.93 -10.05 -26.07
CA PHE A 80 -22.39 -10.11 -27.46
C PHE A 80 -22.05 -11.45 -28.11
N LEU A 81 -20.78 -11.86 -28.06
CA LEU A 81 -20.29 -13.07 -28.72
C LEU A 81 -20.89 -14.34 -28.11
N VAL A 82 -20.96 -14.44 -26.78
CA VAL A 82 -21.45 -15.64 -26.10
C VAL A 82 -22.96 -15.76 -26.24
N TYR A 83 -23.72 -14.67 -26.07
CA TYR A 83 -25.18 -14.70 -26.24
C TYR A 83 -25.56 -15.00 -27.68
N TRP A 84 -24.90 -14.35 -28.64
CA TRP A 84 -25.14 -14.60 -30.06
C TRP A 84 -24.77 -16.05 -30.44
N GLY A 85 -23.61 -16.54 -30.02
CA GLY A 85 -23.17 -17.91 -30.28
C GLY A 85 -24.10 -18.99 -29.72
N ILE A 86 -24.60 -18.81 -28.51
CA ILE A 86 -25.57 -19.73 -27.90
C ILE A 86 -26.88 -19.77 -28.70
N ASN A 87 -27.37 -18.62 -29.15
CA ASN A 87 -28.59 -18.57 -29.95
C ASN A 87 -28.40 -19.20 -31.34
N LEU A 88 -27.21 -19.09 -31.95
CA LEU A 88 -26.89 -19.79 -33.20
C LEU A 88 -26.89 -21.32 -33.04
N ILE A 89 -26.34 -21.82 -31.93
CA ILE A 89 -26.36 -23.26 -31.62
C ILE A 89 -27.79 -23.74 -31.43
N HIS A 90 -28.63 -22.93 -30.78
CA HIS A 90 -30.02 -23.29 -30.51
C HIS A 90 -30.92 -23.24 -31.75
N SER A 91 -30.64 -22.34 -32.71
CA SER A 91 -31.48 -22.18 -33.91
C SER A 91 -31.32 -23.31 -34.93
N GLN A 92 -30.27 -24.14 -34.84
CA GLN A 92 -29.93 -25.28 -35.72
C GLN A 92 -29.83 -25.00 -37.23
N GLU A 93 -30.29 -23.84 -37.70
CA GLU A 93 -30.15 -23.33 -39.05
C GLU A 93 -29.23 -22.09 -39.05
N PHE A 94 -28.11 -22.21 -39.77
CA PHE A 94 -27.07 -21.18 -39.81
C PHE A 94 -27.52 -19.90 -40.55
N SER A 95 -28.40 -20.03 -41.55
CA SER A 95 -28.88 -18.91 -42.38
C SER A 95 -29.95 -18.05 -41.70
N SER A 96 -30.85 -18.66 -40.92
CA SER A 96 -31.93 -17.96 -40.22
C SER A 96 -31.50 -17.40 -38.85
N GLY A 97 -30.50 -18.01 -38.21
CA GLY A 97 -29.92 -17.53 -36.95
C GLY A 97 -29.04 -16.28 -37.10
N PHE A 98 -28.25 -16.19 -38.18
CA PHE A 98 -27.25 -15.11 -38.35
C PHE A 98 -27.89 -13.73 -38.56
N LEU A 99 -29.04 -13.67 -39.25
CA LEU A 99 -29.76 -12.45 -39.57
C LEU A 99 -30.97 -12.19 -38.65
N ASN A 100 -31.09 -12.91 -37.54
CA ASN A 100 -32.17 -12.68 -36.60
C ASN A 100 -31.98 -11.33 -35.90
N GLN A 101 -32.69 -10.31 -36.38
CA GLN A 101 -32.62 -8.94 -35.89
C GLN A 101 -32.91 -8.85 -34.38
N ARG A 102 -33.77 -9.73 -33.85
CA ARG A 102 -34.07 -9.77 -32.42
C ARG A 102 -32.87 -10.23 -31.59
N VAL A 103 -32.19 -11.29 -32.01
CA VAL A 103 -31.00 -11.80 -31.31
C VAL A 103 -29.88 -10.76 -31.33
N LEU A 104 -29.64 -10.13 -32.49
CA LEU A 104 -28.65 -9.05 -32.61
C LEU A 104 -28.98 -7.86 -31.69
N TRP A 105 -30.25 -7.47 -31.62
CA TRP A 105 -30.69 -6.37 -30.75
C TRP A 105 -30.53 -6.72 -29.27
N GLU A 106 -30.91 -7.94 -28.86
CA GLU A 106 -30.74 -8.42 -27.48
C GLU A 106 -29.26 -8.55 -27.07
N SER A 107 -28.40 -9.00 -28.00
CA SER A 107 -26.94 -9.01 -27.81
C SER A 107 -26.38 -7.60 -27.63
N LEU A 108 -26.79 -6.63 -28.46
CA LEU A 108 -26.36 -5.24 -28.37
C LEU A 108 -26.86 -4.57 -27.09
N GLN A 109 -28.10 -4.82 -26.69
CA GLN A 109 -28.64 -4.32 -25.44
C GLN A 109 -27.86 -4.85 -24.23
N GLY A 110 -27.55 -6.15 -24.19
CA GLY A 110 -26.74 -6.72 -23.11
C GLY A 110 -25.32 -6.17 -23.09
N ALA A 111 -24.69 -6.00 -24.26
CA ALA A 111 -23.41 -5.32 -24.36
C ALA A 111 -23.47 -3.87 -23.83
N GLY A 112 -24.55 -3.15 -24.14
CA GLY A 112 -24.82 -1.81 -23.61
C GLY A 112 -24.94 -1.78 -22.09
N TRP A 113 -25.57 -2.79 -21.47
CA TRP A 113 -25.63 -2.90 -20.01
C TRP A 113 -24.27 -3.17 -19.38
N CYS A 114 -23.40 -3.98 -20.00
CA CYS A 114 -22.02 -4.19 -19.54
C CYS A 114 -21.20 -2.89 -19.58
N LEU A 115 -21.36 -2.10 -20.66
CA LEU A 115 -20.71 -0.79 -20.79
C LEU A 115 -21.20 0.19 -19.72
N ALA A 116 -22.52 0.25 -19.50
CA ALA A 116 -23.12 1.06 -18.46
C ALA A 116 -22.61 0.65 -17.06
N ALA A 117 -22.43 -0.64 -16.80
CA ALA A 117 -21.87 -1.14 -15.54
C ALA A 117 -20.45 -0.60 -15.31
N GLY A 118 -19.57 -0.71 -16.32
CA GLY A 118 -18.20 -0.21 -16.23
C GLY A 118 -18.13 1.30 -15.98
N TYR A 119 -19.01 2.08 -16.63
CA TYR A 119 -19.10 3.53 -16.41
C TYR A 119 -19.63 3.87 -15.02
N LEU A 120 -20.67 3.17 -14.56
CA LEU A 120 -21.23 3.37 -13.22
C LEU A 120 -20.19 3.11 -12.14
N VAL A 121 -19.49 1.97 -12.19
CA VAL A 121 -18.45 1.63 -11.22
C VAL A 121 -17.30 2.63 -11.28
N ALA A 122 -16.87 3.05 -12.47
CA ALA A 122 -15.83 4.06 -12.62
C ALA A 122 -16.23 5.43 -12.03
N GLY A 123 -17.49 5.83 -12.18
CA GLY A 123 -18.03 7.06 -11.60
C GLY A 123 -18.25 6.98 -10.10
N SER A 124 -18.62 5.81 -9.59
CA SER A 124 -18.91 5.58 -8.17
C SER A 124 -17.69 5.14 -7.35
N LEU A 125 -16.50 5.01 -7.97
CA LEU A 125 -15.31 4.48 -7.32
C LEU A 125 -14.95 5.18 -6.00
N PRO A 126 -14.91 6.53 -5.92
CA PRO A 126 -14.59 7.21 -4.65
C PRO A 126 -15.57 6.88 -3.51
N PHE A 127 -16.85 6.66 -3.85
CA PHE A 127 -17.87 6.27 -2.88
C PHE A 127 -17.68 4.83 -2.41
N ILE A 128 -17.31 3.92 -3.32
CA ILE A 128 -17.00 2.53 -3.00
C ILE A 128 -15.79 2.49 -2.06
N GLU A 129 -14.71 3.19 -2.40
CA GLU A 129 -13.51 3.28 -1.58
C GLU A 129 -13.80 3.84 -0.19
N SER A 130 -14.54 4.95 -0.09
CA SER A 130 -14.90 5.54 1.19
C SER A 130 -15.83 4.66 2.03
N LEU A 131 -16.77 3.94 1.42
CA LEU A 131 -17.71 3.08 2.14
C LEU A 131 -17.04 1.82 2.69
N PHE A 132 -16.10 1.25 1.95
CA PHE A 132 -15.43 0.01 2.30
C PHE A 132 -14.03 0.21 2.91
N GLY A 133 -13.53 1.44 2.96
CA GLY A 133 -12.20 1.76 3.51
C GLY A 133 -11.03 1.20 2.69
N VAL A 134 -11.24 0.96 1.39
CA VAL A 134 -10.24 0.38 0.48
C VAL A 134 -9.55 1.46 -0.34
N VAL A 135 -8.32 1.18 -0.78
CA VAL A 135 -7.52 2.08 -1.62
C VAL A 135 -7.23 1.40 -2.97
N THR A 136 -7.60 2.06 -4.07
CA THR A 136 -7.19 1.63 -5.41
C THR A 136 -5.92 2.36 -5.87
N ASP A 137 -5.27 1.84 -6.91
CA ASP A 137 -4.09 2.49 -7.50
C ASP A 137 -4.39 3.92 -7.96
N ILE A 138 -5.63 4.21 -8.38
CA ILE A 138 -6.05 5.57 -8.75
C ILE A 138 -5.92 6.50 -7.55
N SER A 139 -6.51 6.13 -6.42
CA SER A 139 -6.48 6.94 -5.19
C SER A 139 -5.08 7.04 -4.62
N LEU A 140 -4.28 5.97 -4.71
CA LEU A 140 -2.86 6.01 -4.36
C LEU A 140 -2.09 7.00 -5.25
N LEU A 141 -2.30 6.99 -6.57
CA LEU A 141 -1.66 7.92 -7.49
C LEU A 141 -2.10 9.37 -7.26
N GLU A 142 -3.38 9.61 -6.95
CA GLU A 142 -3.87 10.93 -6.57
C GLU A 142 -3.19 11.44 -5.28
N MET A 143 -3.04 10.58 -4.26
CA MET A 143 -2.32 10.89 -3.01
C MET A 143 -0.80 11.02 -3.19
N SER A 144 -0.24 10.41 -4.23
CA SER A 144 1.20 10.52 -4.55
C SER A 144 1.59 11.88 -5.14
N ASN A 145 0.60 12.70 -5.51
CA ASN A 145 0.85 14.00 -6.10
C ASN A 145 1.50 14.93 -5.07
N VAL A 146 2.69 15.44 -5.40
CA VAL A 146 3.45 16.37 -4.56
C VAL A 146 2.65 17.63 -4.22
N SER A 147 1.71 18.04 -5.07
CA SER A 147 0.81 19.16 -4.80
C SER A 147 -0.25 18.90 -3.72
N HIS A 148 -0.31 17.69 -3.15
CA HIS A 148 -1.22 17.38 -2.05
C HIS A 148 -0.96 18.32 -0.85
N PRO A 149 -1.99 18.99 -0.29
CA PRO A 149 -1.80 20.04 0.73
C PRO A 149 -1.00 19.59 1.95
N LEU A 150 -1.25 18.36 2.43
CA LEU A 150 -0.55 17.80 3.58
C LEU A 150 0.94 17.53 3.29
N LEU A 151 1.27 17.10 2.06
CA LEU A 151 2.68 16.92 1.66
C LEU A 151 3.38 18.27 1.50
N GLN A 152 2.70 19.27 0.94
CA GLN A 152 3.22 20.64 0.88
C GLN A 152 3.48 21.22 2.27
N GLU A 153 2.62 20.90 3.24
CA GLU A 153 2.84 21.30 4.63
C GLU A 153 4.05 20.59 5.25
N LEU A 154 4.19 19.29 5.01
CA LEU A 154 5.37 18.52 5.45
C LEU A 154 6.66 19.11 4.87
N VAL A 155 6.71 19.39 3.56
CA VAL A 155 7.87 20.02 2.90
C VAL A 155 8.23 21.34 3.56
N ARG A 156 7.24 22.17 3.90
CA ARG A 156 7.46 23.50 4.49
C ARG A 156 7.90 23.44 5.95
N ARG A 157 7.34 22.53 6.75
CA ARG A 157 7.56 22.45 8.20
C ARG A 157 8.71 21.53 8.60
N ALA A 158 8.89 20.41 7.89
CA ALA A 158 9.88 19.37 8.17
C ALA A 158 10.52 18.83 6.87
N PRO A 159 11.34 19.66 6.19
CA PRO A 159 11.93 19.30 4.89
C PRO A 159 12.90 18.11 4.97
N GLY A 160 13.56 17.91 6.10
CA GLY A 160 14.44 16.77 6.35
C GLY A 160 13.66 15.46 6.36
N THR A 161 12.57 15.42 7.11
CA THR A 161 11.62 14.31 7.15
C THR A 161 11.04 14.04 5.77
N TYR A 162 10.61 15.06 5.03
CA TYR A 162 10.14 14.87 3.65
C TYR A 162 11.17 14.17 2.75
N ASN A 163 12.43 14.62 2.79
CA ASN A 163 13.50 14.01 1.98
C ASN A 163 13.81 12.57 2.40
N HIS A 164 13.69 12.26 3.69
CA HIS A 164 13.75 10.89 4.21
C HIS A 164 12.60 10.06 3.64
N SER A 165 11.35 10.52 3.76
CA SER A 165 10.16 9.83 3.25
C SER A 165 10.26 9.52 1.75
N ILE A 166 10.70 10.45 0.91
CA ILE A 166 10.86 10.21 -0.54
C ILE A 166 11.94 9.17 -0.84
N SER A 167 13.05 9.21 -0.11
CA SER A 167 14.16 8.25 -0.27
C SER A 167 13.74 6.84 0.16
N MET A 168 13.07 6.75 1.30
CA MET A 168 12.52 5.50 1.85
C MET A 168 11.46 4.91 0.91
N ALA A 169 10.57 5.74 0.36
CA ALA A 169 9.54 5.32 -0.58
C ALA A 169 10.11 4.59 -1.81
N THR A 170 11.23 5.08 -2.33
CA THR A 170 11.90 4.51 -3.52
C THR A 170 12.47 3.12 -3.23
N ILE A 171 13.13 2.94 -2.09
CA ILE A 171 13.73 1.65 -1.73
C ILE A 171 12.67 0.63 -1.24
N GLY A 172 11.62 1.11 -0.57
CA GLY A 172 10.50 0.31 -0.09
C GLY A 172 9.63 -0.23 -1.22
N GLU A 173 9.28 0.60 -2.21
CA GLU A 173 8.55 0.17 -3.42
C GLU A 173 9.30 -0.98 -4.12
N ALA A 174 10.59 -0.78 -4.39
CA ALA A 174 11.42 -1.77 -5.05
C ALA A 174 11.56 -3.08 -4.26
N ALA A 175 11.49 -3.03 -2.93
CA ALA A 175 11.52 -4.22 -2.09
C ALA A 175 10.16 -4.97 -2.07
N ALA A 176 9.06 -4.23 -1.97
CA ALA A 176 7.71 -4.80 -1.99
C ALA A 176 7.40 -5.48 -3.34
N ASP A 177 7.79 -4.85 -4.46
CA ASP A 177 7.61 -5.42 -5.80
C ASP A 177 8.35 -6.76 -5.97
N LYS A 178 9.51 -6.92 -5.32
CA LYS A 178 10.31 -8.15 -5.42
C LYS A 178 9.66 -9.37 -4.79
N ILE A 179 8.76 -9.16 -3.84
CA ILE A 179 7.99 -10.22 -3.21
C ILE A 179 6.55 -10.30 -3.74
N GLY A 180 6.22 -9.52 -4.77
CA GLY A 180 4.85 -9.43 -5.30
C GLY A 180 3.84 -8.81 -4.33
N ALA A 181 4.31 -7.98 -3.39
CA ALA A 181 3.46 -7.14 -2.55
C ALA A 181 3.09 -5.84 -3.29
N ASN A 182 2.20 -5.03 -2.73
CA ASN A 182 1.80 -3.77 -3.37
C ASN A 182 2.86 -2.66 -3.17
N GLY A 183 3.79 -2.52 -4.11
CA GLY A 183 4.84 -1.50 -4.05
C GLY A 183 4.33 -0.06 -4.14
N LEU A 184 3.27 0.19 -4.92
CA LEU A 184 2.64 1.52 -4.99
C LEU A 184 2.07 1.94 -3.63
N LEU A 185 1.42 1.02 -2.92
CA LEU A 185 0.92 1.27 -1.58
C LEU A 185 2.06 1.62 -0.62
N VAL A 186 3.16 0.85 -0.62
CA VAL A 186 4.35 1.15 0.19
C VAL A 186 4.93 2.52 -0.15
N ARG A 187 5.07 2.86 -1.45
CA ARG A 187 5.57 4.17 -1.88
C ARG A 187 4.73 5.31 -1.31
N VAL A 188 3.41 5.24 -1.50
CA VAL A 188 2.52 6.33 -1.12
C VAL A 188 2.42 6.44 0.39
N ALA A 189 2.27 5.32 1.09
CA ALA A 189 2.26 5.32 2.55
C ALA A 189 3.58 5.86 3.14
N ALA A 190 4.73 5.62 2.50
CA ALA A 190 6.00 6.18 2.92
C ALA A 190 6.03 7.71 2.85
N TYR A 191 5.27 8.35 1.96
CA TYR A 191 5.15 9.81 1.92
C TYR A 191 4.46 10.38 3.16
N TYR A 192 3.58 9.59 3.79
CA TYR A 192 2.75 10.03 4.90
C TYR A 192 3.16 9.45 6.26
N HIS A 193 3.98 8.40 6.31
CA HIS A 193 4.28 7.65 7.54
C HIS A 193 4.75 8.53 8.71
N ASP A 194 5.43 9.63 8.39
CA ASP A 194 6.15 10.48 9.32
C ASP A 194 5.56 11.90 9.47
N ILE A 195 4.34 12.14 8.95
CA ILE A 195 3.74 13.47 8.94
C ILE A 195 3.59 14.09 10.33
N GLY A 196 3.47 13.27 11.39
CA GLY A 196 3.36 13.77 12.76
C GLY A 196 4.60 14.54 13.23
N LYS A 197 5.78 14.25 12.67
CA LYS A 197 7.02 14.97 13.00
C LYS A 197 6.92 16.47 12.68
N MET A 198 6.05 16.86 11.75
CA MET A 198 5.87 18.27 11.35
C MET A 198 5.27 19.17 12.43
N LEU A 199 4.70 18.60 13.50
CA LEU A 199 4.23 19.37 14.65
C LEU A 199 5.37 19.83 15.57
N LYS A 200 6.48 19.07 15.60
CA LYS A 200 7.64 19.32 16.46
C LYS A 200 8.96 19.04 15.73
N PRO A 201 9.20 19.63 14.54
CA PRO A 201 10.30 19.24 13.65
C PRO A 201 11.67 19.36 14.31
N GLN A 202 11.87 20.34 15.19
CA GLN A 202 13.13 20.61 15.88
C GLN A 202 13.61 19.50 16.85
N TYR A 203 12.75 18.52 17.16
CA TYR A 203 13.13 17.35 17.95
C TYR A 203 13.61 16.17 17.10
N PHE A 204 13.53 16.26 15.77
CA PHE A 204 13.93 15.18 14.87
C PHE A 204 15.20 15.58 14.13
N ILE A 205 16.25 14.75 14.27
CA ILE A 205 17.61 15.07 13.86
C ILE A 205 17.73 15.42 12.38
N GLU A 206 16.90 14.82 11.53
CA GLU A 206 16.88 15.08 10.09
C GLU A 206 16.43 16.50 9.74
N ASN A 207 15.71 17.18 10.63
CA ASN A 207 15.25 18.56 10.44
C ASN A 207 16.09 19.59 11.20
N MET A 208 17.05 19.15 12.02
CA MET A 208 17.91 20.05 12.77
C MET A 208 18.93 20.74 11.86
N VAL A 209 19.27 21.98 12.19
CA VAL A 209 20.33 22.71 11.49
C VAL A 209 21.68 22.12 11.89
N VAL A 210 22.55 21.85 10.91
CA VAL A 210 23.87 21.29 11.18
C VAL A 210 24.63 22.21 12.16
N GLY A 211 25.03 21.65 13.31
CA GLY A 211 25.75 22.37 14.36
C GLY A 211 24.87 23.00 15.44
N SER A 212 23.54 22.88 15.40
CA SER A 212 22.67 23.26 16.52
C SER A 212 22.70 22.23 17.64
N GLU A 213 22.63 22.68 18.90
CA GLU A 213 22.43 21.80 20.06
C GLU A 213 21.10 21.05 19.97
N SER A 214 21.08 19.81 20.47
CA SER A 214 19.87 19.00 20.51
C SER A 214 18.98 19.43 21.67
N LEU A 215 17.70 19.65 21.39
CA LEU A 215 16.72 19.95 22.44
C LEU A 215 16.56 18.77 23.41
N HIS A 216 16.91 17.56 22.98
CA HIS A 216 16.90 16.38 23.84
C HIS A 216 17.99 16.39 24.91
N ASP A 217 19.07 17.16 24.73
CA ASP A 217 20.17 17.24 25.71
C ASP A 217 19.72 17.89 27.02
N ASN A 218 18.64 18.67 26.97
CA ASN A 218 18.04 19.35 28.11
C ASN A 218 16.81 18.62 28.69
N LEU A 219 16.54 17.38 28.25
CA LEU A 219 15.38 16.59 28.65
C LEU A 219 15.78 15.28 29.30
N ALA A 220 14.98 14.82 30.26
CA ALA A 220 15.09 13.46 30.77
C ALA A 220 14.83 12.45 29.62
N PRO A 221 15.54 11.31 29.57
CA PRO A 221 15.37 10.33 28.50
C PRO A 221 13.92 9.88 28.30
N ALA A 222 13.17 9.67 29.39
CA ALA A 222 11.74 9.33 29.32
C ALA A 222 10.91 10.42 28.60
N MET A 223 11.19 11.70 28.87
CA MET A 223 10.48 12.81 28.21
C MET A 223 10.83 12.88 26.71
N SER A 224 12.10 12.69 26.37
CA SER A 224 12.55 12.59 24.98
C SER A 224 11.84 11.45 24.24
N THR A 225 11.74 10.27 24.87
CA THR A 225 11.02 9.12 24.32
C THR A 225 9.54 9.42 24.08
N LEU A 226 8.86 10.09 25.02
CA LEU A 226 7.46 10.50 24.83
C LEU A 226 7.26 11.44 23.63
N ILE A 227 8.20 12.37 23.42
CA ILE A 227 8.16 13.27 22.25
C ILE A 227 8.35 12.48 20.96
N ILE A 228 9.35 11.58 20.93
CA ILE A 228 9.62 10.74 19.76
C ILE A 228 8.42 9.84 19.48
N ILE A 229 7.92 9.07 20.44
CA ILE A 229 6.76 8.18 20.24
C ILE A 229 5.51 8.97 19.83
N GLY A 230 5.35 10.20 20.34
CA GLY A 230 4.20 11.06 20.06
C GLY A 230 3.95 11.34 18.57
N HIS A 231 4.99 11.31 17.72
CA HIS A 231 4.81 11.59 16.28
C HIS A 231 3.86 10.60 15.60
N VAL A 232 3.77 9.36 16.09
CA VAL A 232 2.87 8.35 15.53
C VAL A 232 1.42 8.78 15.74
N LYS A 233 1.06 9.12 16.98
CA LYS A 233 -0.29 9.57 17.34
C LYS A 233 -0.64 10.89 16.64
N ASP A 234 0.28 11.85 16.68
CA ASP A 234 0.12 13.14 16.00
C ASP A 234 -0.09 12.94 14.49
N GLY A 235 0.62 11.98 13.88
CA GLY A 235 0.49 11.63 12.48
C GLY A 235 -0.86 10.99 12.16
N VAL A 236 -1.34 10.05 12.98
CA VAL A 236 -2.67 9.45 12.84
C VAL A 236 -3.77 10.51 12.93
N ASP A 237 -3.68 11.43 13.88
CA ASP A 237 -4.66 12.50 14.05
C ASP A 237 -4.66 13.47 12.86
N LEU A 238 -3.49 13.83 12.33
CA LEU A 238 -3.36 14.63 11.10
C LEU A 238 -3.92 13.90 9.88
N ALA A 239 -3.62 12.62 9.72
CA ALA A 239 -4.12 11.80 8.62
C ALA A 239 -5.66 11.76 8.61
N ARG A 240 -6.28 11.56 9.78
CA ARG A 240 -7.74 11.60 9.93
C ARG A 240 -8.34 12.96 9.60
N GLN A 241 -7.73 14.05 10.05
CA GLN A 241 -8.18 15.41 9.74
C GLN A 241 -8.15 15.71 8.24
N HIS A 242 -7.19 15.11 7.52
CA HIS A 242 -7.05 15.22 6.07
C HIS A 242 -7.83 14.14 5.28
N ASN A 243 -8.65 13.33 5.95
CA ASN A 243 -9.42 12.23 5.35
C ASN A 243 -8.55 11.25 4.56
N LEU A 244 -7.32 10.99 5.03
CA LEU A 244 -6.52 9.92 4.46
C LEU A 244 -7.22 8.56 4.72
N PRO A 245 -7.17 7.63 3.76
CA PRO A 245 -7.83 6.34 3.90
C PRO A 245 -7.15 5.47 4.95
N GLN A 246 -7.92 4.58 5.57
CA GLN A 246 -7.47 3.75 6.70
C GLN A 246 -6.16 2.99 6.42
N PRO A 247 -5.94 2.38 5.24
CA PRO A 247 -4.67 1.72 4.97
C PRO A 247 -3.45 2.62 5.13
N ILE A 248 -3.53 3.91 4.77
CA ILE A 248 -2.41 4.87 4.95
C ILE A 248 -2.23 5.22 6.43
N ILE A 249 -3.34 5.38 7.17
CA ILE A 249 -3.33 5.62 8.62
C ILE A 249 -2.66 4.43 9.34
N ASP A 250 -2.97 3.20 8.92
CA ASP A 250 -2.41 1.98 9.49
C ASP A 250 -0.89 1.94 9.34
N PHE A 251 -0.33 2.39 8.21
CA PHE A 251 1.12 2.49 8.05
C PHE A 251 1.74 3.53 8.99
N ILE A 252 1.10 4.68 9.19
CA ILE A 252 1.57 5.68 10.17
C ILE A 252 1.60 5.04 11.57
N GLU A 253 0.58 4.29 11.95
CA GLU A 253 0.52 3.66 13.27
C GLU A 253 1.53 2.53 13.45
N GLN A 254 1.74 1.71 12.41
CA GLN A 254 2.47 0.43 12.49
C GLN A 254 3.95 0.51 12.10
N HIS A 255 4.43 1.57 11.45
CA HIS A 255 5.76 1.56 10.82
C HIS A 255 6.92 1.34 11.82
N HIS A 256 6.74 1.68 13.09
CA HIS A 256 7.69 1.36 14.16
C HIS A 256 7.32 0.14 14.99
N GLY A 257 6.13 -0.44 14.80
CA GLY A 257 5.63 -1.58 15.56
C GLY A 257 5.73 -1.34 17.07
N THR A 258 6.31 -2.31 17.77
CA THR A 258 6.57 -2.22 19.23
C THR A 258 8.05 -2.06 19.53
N THR A 259 8.81 -1.45 18.62
CA THR A 259 10.27 -1.39 18.73
C THR A 259 10.74 -0.50 19.88
N LEU A 260 11.94 -0.78 20.39
CA LEU A 260 12.57 -0.01 21.46
C LEU A 260 13.22 1.26 20.93
N VAL A 261 12.98 2.40 21.59
CA VAL A 261 13.69 3.67 21.38
C VAL A 261 15.05 3.60 22.10
N GLU A 262 15.99 2.88 21.48
CA GLU A 262 17.21 2.40 22.14
C GLU A 262 18.13 3.48 22.71
N TYR A 263 18.28 4.61 22.01
CA TYR A 263 19.22 5.64 22.44
C TYR A 263 18.82 6.18 23.82
N PHE A 264 17.55 6.56 23.99
CA PHE A 264 17.04 7.09 25.25
C PHE A 264 16.88 6.00 26.32
N PHE A 265 16.57 4.76 25.93
CA PHE A 265 16.57 3.64 26.87
C PHE A 265 17.96 3.42 27.49
N ARG A 266 19.02 3.37 26.67
CA ARG A 266 20.39 3.22 27.16
C ARG A 266 20.85 4.40 28.00
N GLU A 267 20.39 5.60 27.70
CA GLU A 267 20.69 6.77 28.51
C GLU A 267 19.98 6.71 29.87
N ALA A 268 18.74 6.22 29.91
CA ALA A 268 18.03 5.95 31.16
C ALA A 268 18.71 4.86 32.00
N GLU A 269 19.18 3.76 31.39
CA GLU A 269 19.94 2.70 32.09
C GLU A 269 21.21 3.27 32.75
N LYS A 270 21.99 4.08 32.02
CA LYS A 270 23.20 4.72 32.58
C LYS A 270 22.87 5.63 33.77
N LEU A 271 21.79 6.40 33.70
CA LEU A 271 21.37 7.27 34.80
C LEU A 271 20.92 6.46 36.02
N ALA A 272 20.18 5.36 35.79
CA ALA A 272 19.75 4.44 36.84
C ALA A 272 20.93 3.72 37.54
N ASP A 273 22.00 3.40 36.79
CA ASP A 273 23.22 2.83 37.36
C ASP A 273 23.98 3.82 38.27
N LEU A 274 23.86 5.12 37.98
CA LEU A 274 24.48 6.19 38.78
C LEU A 274 23.66 6.59 40.01
N SER A 275 22.36 6.26 40.04
CA SER A 275 21.44 6.64 41.13
C SER A 275 20.45 5.51 41.44
N PRO A 276 20.71 4.68 42.48
CA PRO A 276 19.90 3.51 42.81
C PRO A 276 18.41 3.81 43.07
N ASP A 277 18.10 5.04 43.47
CA ASP A 277 16.73 5.52 43.74
C ASP A 277 15.90 5.74 42.46
N HIS A 278 16.50 5.60 41.25
CA HIS A 278 15.86 5.82 39.95
C HIS A 278 15.85 4.57 39.06
N LYS A 279 16.05 3.37 39.64
CA LYS A 279 16.01 2.09 38.89
C LYS A 279 14.71 1.82 38.15
N THR A 280 13.58 2.32 38.66
CA THR A 280 12.26 2.20 38.02
C THR A 280 12.10 3.06 36.78
N ASP A 281 13.00 4.03 36.55
CA ASP A 281 12.91 4.97 35.42
C ASP A 281 13.49 4.38 34.12
N ALA A 282 14.08 3.18 34.19
CA ALA A 282 14.66 2.43 33.07
C ALA A 282 13.87 1.14 32.75
N GLU A 283 12.55 1.14 32.91
CA GLU A 283 11.71 0.03 32.45
C GLU A 283 11.59 0.04 30.91
N GLU A 284 12.05 -1.01 30.25
CA GLU A 284 12.06 -1.15 28.78
C GLU A 284 10.69 -0.87 28.13
N SER A 285 9.60 -1.28 28.80
CA SER A 285 8.22 -1.07 28.37
C SER A 285 7.88 0.41 28.18
N SER A 286 8.46 1.31 28.97
CA SER A 286 8.27 2.77 28.88
C SER A 286 8.99 3.40 27.67
N PHE A 287 9.88 2.64 27.02
CA PHE A 287 10.67 3.10 25.88
C PHE A 287 10.29 2.41 24.57
N ARG A 288 9.25 1.57 24.57
CA ARG A 288 8.75 0.92 23.36
C ARG A 288 7.61 1.71 22.75
N TYR A 289 7.55 1.71 21.42
CA TYR A 289 6.36 2.15 20.70
C TYR A 289 5.14 1.30 21.12
N PRO A 290 3.95 1.90 21.20
CA PRO A 290 2.74 1.19 21.63
C PRO A 290 2.25 0.16 20.60
N GLY A 291 2.73 0.23 19.35
CA GLY A 291 2.25 -0.61 18.26
C GLY A 291 0.94 -0.11 17.63
N PRO A 292 0.23 -0.98 16.89
CA PRO A 292 0.46 -2.43 16.79
C PRO A 292 1.69 -2.78 15.94
N LYS A 293 2.14 -4.04 15.99
CA LYS A 293 3.13 -4.55 15.05
C LYS A 293 2.59 -4.49 13.61
N PRO A 294 3.46 -4.54 12.59
CA PRO A 294 3.01 -4.69 11.20
C PRO A 294 1.98 -5.80 11.05
N GLN A 295 0.82 -5.47 10.46
CA GLN A 295 -0.27 -6.42 10.21
C GLN A 295 -0.24 -6.98 8.78
N THR A 296 0.50 -6.32 7.87
CA THR A 296 0.58 -6.68 6.45
C THR A 296 2.04 -6.88 6.00
N ARG A 297 2.22 -7.56 4.86
CA ARG A 297 3.56 -7.75 4.27
C ARG A 297 4.19 -6.41 3.91
N GLU A 298 3.38 -5.51 3.36
CA GLU A 298 3.75 -4.16 2.98
C GLU A 298 4.19 -3.33 4.20
N ALA A 299 3.48 -3.41 5.33
CA ALA A 299 3.87 -2.72 6.57
C ALA A 299 5.21 -3.23 7.12
N GLY A 300 5.47 -4.53 7.01
CA GLY A 300 6.76 -5.12 7.38
C GLY A 300 7.90 -4.66 6.47
N VAL A 301 7.66 -4.55 5.16
CA VAL A 301 8.62 -3.98 4.20
C VAL A 301 8.91 -2.52 4.54
N MET A 302 7.87 -1.73 4.86
CA MET A 302 8.02 -0.33 5.23
C MET A 302 8.89 -0.14 6.48
N MET A 303 8.63 -0.92 7.53
CA MET A 303 9.42 -0.91 8.75
C MET A 303 10.92 -1.16 8.47
N LEU A 304 11.23 -2.12 7.59
CA LEU A 304 12.61 -2.42 7.20
C LEU A 304 13.21 -1.29 6.36
N ALA A 305 12.45 -0.74 5.42
CA ALA A 305 12.90 0.36 4.57
C ALA A 305 13.21 1.61 5.40
N ASP A 306 12.34 2.03 6.32
CA ASP A 306 12.59 3.16 7.24
C ASP A 306 13.86 2.93 8.06
N ALA A 307 13.95 1.79 8.77
CA ALA A 307 15.09 1.50 9.63
C ALA A 307 16.43 1.54 8.88
N VAL A 308 16.45 0.99 7.66
CA VAL A 308 17.64 0.90 6.81
C VAL A 308 18.00 2.26 6.20
N GLU A 309 17.02 3.02 5.72
CA GLU A 309 17.24 4.38 5.19
C GLU A 309 17.84 5.26 6.29
N SER A 310 17.17 5.34 7.44
CA SER A 310 17.54 6.17 8.58
C SER A 310 18.95 5.83 9.08
N ALA A 311 19.27 4.55 9.24
CA ALA A 311 20.60 4.12 9.70
C ALA A 311 21.69 4.30 8.64
N SER A 312 21.35 4.23 7.35
CA SER A 312 22.34 4.41 6.28
C SER A 312 22.86 5.85 6.20
N ARG A 313 22.04 6.85 6.58
CA ARG A 313 22.43 8.27 6.62
C ARG A 313 23.59 8.55 7.56
N THR A 314 23.78 7.74 8.60
CA THR A 314 24.86 7.91 9.58
C THR A 314 26.17 7.20 9.17
N LEU A 315 26.20 6.50 8.03
CA LEU A 315 27.43 5.85 7.55
C LEU A 315 28.41 6.87 6.96
N SER A 316 29.58 7.03 7.60
CA SER A 316 30.63 7.94 7.14
C SER A 316 31.31 7.50 5.84
N ASP A 317 31.37 6.18 5.57
CA ASP A 317 31.92 5.60 4.34
C ASP A 317 31.08 4.37 3.94
N PRO A 318 30.08 4.55 3.06
CA PRO A 318 29.07 3.55 2.75
C PRO A 318 29.56 2.55 1.68
N THR A 319 30.60 1.78 1.99
CA THR A 319 31.05 0.69 1.10
C THR A 319 29.97 -0.40 0.98
N PRO A 320 29.91 -1.15 -0.14
CA PRO A 320 28.93 -2.22 -0.32
C PRO A 320 28.92 -3.26 0.80
N LYS A 321 30.08 -3.59 1.35
CA LYS A 321 30.22 -4.52 2.48
C LYS A 321 29.61 -3.96 3.76
N ARG A 322 29.84 -2.66 4.05
CA ARG A 322 29.28 -2.00 5.23
C ARG A 322 27.77 -1.82 5.12
N ILE A 323 27.27 -1.45 3.95
CA ILE A 323 25.82 -1.41 3.67
C ILE A 323 25.20 -2.79 3.92
N LYS A 324 25.74 -3.84 3.32
CA LYS A 324 25.21 -5.21 3.51
C LYS A 324 25.17 -5.61 4.98
N SER A 325 26.26 -5.37 5.72
CA SER A 325 26.32 -5.67 7.15
C SER A 325 25.31 -4.87 7.98
N LEU A 326 25.11 -3.59 7.64
CA LEU A 326 24.14 -2.73 8.32
C LEU A 326 22.72 -3.25 8.10
N VAL A 327 22.32 -3.46 6.84
CA VAL A 327 20.97 -3.97 6.50
C VAL A 327 20.72 -5.29 7.20
N HIS A 328 21.65 -6.25 7.09
CA HIS A 328 21.52 -7.55 7.73
C HIS A 328 21.30 -7.44 9.25
N SER A 329 22.09 -6.58 9.92
CA SER A 329 21.95 -6.39 11.37
C SER A 329 20.59 -5.82 11.78
N LEU A 330 20.03 -4.90 10.99
CA LEU A 330 18.72 -4.29 11.25
C LEU A 330 17.58 -5.27 10.99
N VAL A 331 17.66 -6.02 9.89
CA VAL A 331 16.70 -7.09 9.57
C VAL A 331 16.66 -8.12 10.70
N MET A 332 17.83 -8.63 11.10
CA MET A 332 17.93 -9.61 12.18
C MET A 332 17.41 -9.05 13.50
N LYS A 333 17.68 -7.79 13.80
CA LYS A 333 17.18 -7.14 15.01
C LYS A 333 15.65 -7.07 15.03
N ARG A 334 15.00 -6.69 13.93
CA ARG A 334 13.52 -6.67 13.84
C ARG A 334 12.93 -8.08 13.93
N LEU A 335 13.58 -9.05 13.30
CA LEU A 335 13.18 -10.45 13.35
C LEU A 335 13.27 -11.02 14.77
N LEU A 336 14.39 -10.81 15.46
CA LEU A 336 14.61 -11.29 16.84
C LEU A 336 13.72 -10.57 17.87
N ASP A 337 13.36 -9.31 17.62
CA ASP A 337 12.38 -8.54 18.41
C ASP A 337 10.91 -8.92 18.09
N GLY A 338 10.71 -9.96 17.26
CA GLY A 338 9.41 -10.53 16.92
C GLY A 338 8.45 -9.54 16.25
N GLN A 339 8.97 -8.53 15.54
CA GLN A 339 8.15 -7.48 14.91
C GLN A 339 7.31 -8.01 13.75
N PHE A 340 7.71 -9.13 13.13
CA PHE A 340 6.99 -9.72 12.00
C PHE A 340 6.04 -10.86 12.40
N ASN A 341 5.79 -11.06 13.69
CA ASN A 341 4.95 -12.16 14.18
C ASN A 341 3.45 -11.99 13.86
N GLU A 342 3.03 -10.79 13.49
CA GLU A 342 1.63 -10.42 13.23
C GLU A 342 1.37 -10.06 11.75
N CYS A 343 2.37 -10.21 10.88
CA CYS A 343 2.21 -10.09 9.44
C CYS A 343 2.56 -11.40 8.72
N SER A 344 2.14 -11.49 7.46
CA SER A 344 2.36 -12.67 6.62
C SER A 344 3.70 -12.67 5.87
N LEU A 345 4.72 -11.95 6.34
CA LEU A 345 6.07 -12.01 5.77
C LEU A 345 6.73 -13.34 6.07
N THR A 346 7.14 -14.06 5.04
CA THR A 346 7.92 -15.30 5.22
C THR A 346 9.41 -15.00 5.35
N LEU A 347 10.19 -15.92 5.95
CA LEU A 347 11.66 -15.79 6.01
C LEU A 347 12.30 -15.69 4.63
N SER A 348 11.74 -16.37 3.63
CA SER A 348 12.21 -16.28 2.25
C SER A 348 11.99 -14.87 1.68
N GLU A 349 10.84 -14.27 1.97
CA GLU A 349 10.52 -12.90 1.53
C GLU A 349 11.39 -11.88 2.24
N ILE A 350 11.64 -12.04 3.54
CA ILE A 350 12.56 -11.18 4.30
C ILE A 350 13.95 -11.18 3.66
N ASN A 351 14.47 -12.34 3.25
CA ASN A 351 15.77 -12.40 2.55
C ASN A 351 15.74 -11.66 1.20
N VAL A 352 14.67 -11.81 0.42
CA VAL A 352 14.50 -11.09 -0.86
C VAL A 352 14.40 -9.56 -0.64
N VAL A 353 13.69 -9.14 0.40
CA VAL A 353 13.59 -7.73 0.81
C VAL A 353 14.95 -7.20 1.22
N GLU A 354 15.70 -7.92 2.06
CA GLU A 354 17.07 -7.57 2.47
C GLU A 354 17.97 -7.35 1.25
N GLU A 355 17.99 -8.29 0.31
CA GLU A 355 18.79 -8.17 -0.92
C GLU A 355 18.38 -6.95 -1.77
N SER A 356 17.07 -6.68 -1.88
CA SER A 356 16.56 -5.52 -2.61
C SER A 356 16.99 -4.20 -1.95
N LEU A 357 16.87 -4.10 -0.62
CA LEU A 357 17.28 -2.92 0.15
C LEU A 357 18.80 -2.67 0.02
N VAL A 358 19.62 -3.72 0.14
CA VAL A 358 21.07 -3.62 -0.07
C VAL A 358 21.39 -3.08 -1.46
N LYS A 359 20.76 -3.64 -2.50
CA LYS A 359 20.97 -3.21 -3.89
C LYS A 359 20.58 -1.75 -4.10
N SER A 360 19.43 -1.34 -3.59
CA SER A 360 18.93 0.03 -3.73
C SER A 360 19.81 1.04 -3.00
N LEU A 361 20.23 0.76 -1.76
CA LEU A 361 21.17 1.61 -1.04
C LEU A 361 22.53 1.70 -1.74
N ILE A 362 23.07 0.58 -2.23
CA ILE A 362 24.31 0.56 -3.00
C ILE A 362 24.18 1.50 -4.21
N GLY A 363 23.05 1.49 -4.92
CA GLY A 363 22.79 2.42 -6.03
C GLY A 363 22.77 3.89 -5.61
N ILE A 364 22.08 4.22 -4.51
CA ILE A 364 21.99 5.57 -3.97
C ILE A 364 23.38 6.11 -3.57
N TYR A 365 24.20 5.28 -2.92
CA TYR A 365 25.50 5.69 -2.41
C TYR A 365 26.66 5.55 -3.43
N HIS A 366 26.54 4.70 -4.47
CA HIS A 366 27.56 4.60 -5.52
C HIS A 366 27.75 5.91 -6.30
N GLY A 367 26.68 6.68 -6.53
CA GLY A 367 26.76 8.00 -7.16
C GLY A 367 27.46 9.06 -6.30
N ARG A 368 27.73 8.78 -5.02
CA ARG A 368 28.40 9.69 -4.07
C ARG A 368 29.88 9.37 -3.84
N ILE A 369 30.42 8.32 -4.47
CA ILE A 369 31.86 8.03 -4.39
C ILE A 369 32.59 9.16 -5.11
N LYS A 370 33.33 9.98 -4.36
CA LYS A 370 34.24 10.98 -4.93
C LYS A 370 35.21 10.24 -5.84
N TYR A 371 35.19 10.53 -7.14
CA TYR A 371 36.30 10.20 -8.01
C TYR A 371 37.56 10.81 -7.41
N PRO A 372 38.67 10.07 -7.29
CA PRO A 372 39.93 10.66 -6.88
C PRO A 372 40.24 11.82 -7.81
N GLU A 373 40.49 13.01 -7.27
CA GLU A 373 41.04 14.11 -8.06
C GLU A 373 42.31 13.57 -8.72
N GLU A 374 42.33 13.55 -10.06
CA GLU A 374 43.56 13.30 -10.81
C GLU A 374 44.60 14.28 -10.26
N ARG A 375 45.65 13.75 -9.64
CA ARG A 375 46.82 14.54 -9.27
C ARG A 375 47.31 15.19 -10.56
N SER A 376 47.10 16.50 -10.69
CA SER A 376 47.75 17.29 -11.72
C SER A 376 49.26 17.06 -11.59
N ALA A 377 49.84 16.51 -12.65
CA ALA A 377 51.26 16.21 -12.76
C ALA A 377 52.15 17.46 -12.66
#